data_AF-A0A535R631-F1
#
_entry.id   AF-A0A535R631-F1
#
_cell.length_a   1.000
_cell.length_b   1.000
_cell.length_c   1.000
_cell.angle_alpha   90.00
_cell.angle_beta   90.00
_cell.angle_gamma   90.00
#
_symmetry.space_group_name_H-M   'P 1'
#
loop_
_entity.id
_entity.type
_entity.pdbx_description
1 polymer ?
#
loop_
_entity_poly.entity_id
_entity_poly.type
_entity_poly.pdbx_seq_one_letter_code
_entity_poly.pdbx_strand_id
1 'polypeptide(L)' 'MKIIKAIYNFIVGDMVILIGVTLTVLVLALINNVGALGPLRGLSGPVLIVGVLTSLVATLSREAFSPDR' A
#
# COMPACT_ATOMS: atom_id res chain seq x y z
N MET A 1 -8.93 -0.47 -28.28
CA MET A 1 -9.16 -1.12 -26.96
C MET A 1 -7.91 -1.25 -26.09
N LYS A 2 -6.70 -1.46 -26.64
CA LYS A 2 -5.45 -1.59 -25.86
C LYS A 2 -5.13 -0.40 -24.94
N ILE A 3 -5.29 0.84 -25.43
CA ILE A 3 -5.03 2.07 -24.65
C ILE A 3 -5.98 2.22 -23.47
N ILE A 4 -7.28 1.96 -23.68
CA ILE A 4 -8.30 2.01 -22.63
C ILE A 4 -8.00 0.98 -21.52
N LYS A 5 -7.53 -0.22 -21.91
CA LYS A 5 -7.13 -1.27 -20.97
C LYS A 5 -5.90 -0.89 -20.15
N ALA A 6 -4.91 -0.24 -20.78
CA ALA A 6 -3.72 0.27 -20.09
C ALA A 6 -4.08 1.35 -19.05
N ILE A 7 -4.97 2.28 -19.41
CA ILE A 7 -5.46 3.32 -18.49
C ILE A 7 -6.22 2.69 -17.32
N TYR A 8 -7.07 1.70 -17.59
CA TYR A 8 -7.77 0.98 -16.52
C TYR A 8 -6.79 0.30 -15.55
N ASN A 9 -5.79 -0.41 -16.07
CA ASN A 9 -4.84 -1.11 -15.20
C ASN A 9 -3.99 -0.13 -14.36
N PHE A 10 -3.64 1.03 -14.93
CA PHE A 10 -2.95 2.10 -14.20
C PHE A 10 -3.82 2.67 -13.06
N ILE A 11 -5.09 2.99 -13.32
CA ILE A 11 -6.01 3.50 -12.28
C ILE A 11 -6.22 2.47 -11.17
N VAL A 12 -6.42 1.20 -11.52
CA VAL A 12 -6.54 0.13 -10.52
C VAL A 12 -5.22 -0.02 -9.75
N GLY A 13 -4.07 0.31 -10.36
CA GLY A 13 -2.74 0.28 -9.75
C GLY A 13 -2.65 1.29 -8.62
N ASP A 14 -2.95 2.54 -8.97
CA ASP A 14 -2.99 3.66 -8.05
C ASP A 14 -3.96 3.43 -6.88
N MET A 15 -5.13 2.86 -7.13
CA MET A 15 -6.09 2.52 -6.07
C MET A 15 -5.54 1.50 -5.06
N VAL A 16 -4.73 0.53 -5.50
CA VAL A 16 -4.10 -0.44 -4.59
C VAL A 16 -3.05 0.25 -3.70
N ILE A 17 -2.26 1.17 -4.27
CA ILE A 17 -1.31 1.98 -3.49
C ILE A 17 -2.07 2.84 -2.47
N LEU A 18 -3.13 3.53 -2.90
CA LEU A 18 -3.93 4.38 -2.03
C LEU A 18 -4.49 3.60 -0.84
N ILE A 19 -5.07 2.43 -1.08
CA ILE A 19 -5.61 1.56 -0.01
C ILE A 19 -4.48 1.08 0.91
N GLY A 20 -3.37 0.60 0.35
CA GLY A 20 -2.23 0.10 1.14
C GLY A 20 -1.61 1.17 2.04
N VAL A 21 -1.42 2.37 1.52
CA VAL A 21 -0.91 3.52 2.29
C VAL A 21 -1.92 3.96 3.35
N THR A 22 -3.21 4.03 3.00
CA THR A 22 -4.27 4.40 3.95
C THR A 22 -4.32 3.42 5.13
N LEU A 23 -4.28 2.12 4.87
CA LEU A 23 -4.22 1.09 5.92
C LEU A 23 -2.97 1.23 6.78
N THR A 24 -1.82 1.47 6.15
CA THR A 24 -0.54 1.68 6.88
C THR A 24 -0.64 2.88 7.82
N VAL A 25 -1.15 4.00 7.35
CA VAL A 25 -1.36 5.21 8.17
C VAL A 25 -2.36 4.95 9.29
N LEU A 26 -3.43 4.20 9.02
CA LEU A 26 -4.45 3.86 10.02
C LEU A 26 -3.87 2.96 11.13
N VAL A 27 -3.03 1.99 10.77
CA VAL A 27 -2.28 1.16 11.75
C VAL A 27 -1.33 2.03 12.58
N LEU A 28 -0.58 2.95 11.95
CA LEU A 28 0.27 3.89 12.69
C LEU A 28 -0.53 4.78 13.64
N ALA A 29 -1.71 5.25 13.20
CA ALA A 29 -2.59 6.05 14.03
C ALA A 29 -3.05 5.25 15.27
N LEU A 30 -3.37 3.98 15.11
CA LEU A 30 -3.70 3.09 16.23
C LEU A 30 -2.51 2.89 17.17
N ILE A 31 -1.32 2.61 16.65
CA ILE A 31 -0.10 2.44 17.47
C ILE A 31 0.19 3.70 18.32
N ASN A 32 -0.05 4.88 17.75
CA ASN A 32 0.21 6.13 18.45
C ASN A 32 -0.91 6.51 19.43
N ASN A 33 -2.17 6.21 19.15
CA ASN A 33 -3.31 6.64 19.97
C ASN A 33 -3.77 5.60 21.01
N VAL A 34 -3.46 4.31 20.84
CA VAL A 34 -3.86 3.26 21.78
C VAL A 34 -2.78 3.02 22.81
N GLY A 35 -3.09 3.26 24.09
CA GLY A 35 -2.12 3.12 25.20
C GLY A 35 -1.50 1.72 25.33
N ALA A 36 -2.24 0.67 24.99
CA ALA A 36 -1.75 -0.71 24.98
C ALA A 36 -0.64 -0.98 23.95
N LEU A 37 -0.55 -0.17 22.88
CA LEU A 37 0.47 -0.26 21.84
C LEU A 37 1.68 0.64 22.11
N GLY A 38 1.76 1.24 23.31
CA GLY A 38 2.87 2.11 23.74
C GLY A 38 4.28 1.56 23.45
N PRO A 39 4.58 0.28 23.72
CA PRO A 39 5.89 -0.31 23.43
C PRO A 39 6.25 -0.36 21.94
N LEU A 40 5.25 -0.40 21.04
CA LEU A 40 5.46 -0.49 19.60
C LEU A 40 5.65 0.88 18.93
N ARG A 41 5.49 1.99 19.65
CA ARG A 41 5.61 3.35 19.08
C ARG A 41 6.99 3.61 18.46
N GLY A 42 8.06 3.01 19.01
CA GLY A 42 9.40 3.09 18.44
C GLY A 42 9.57 2.40 17.08
N LEU A 43 8.64 1.53 16.69
CA LEU A 43 8.63 0.83 15.40
C LEU A 43 7.77 1.53 14.34
N SER A 44 7.16 2.67 14.66
CA SER A 44 6.30 3.42 13.73
C SER A 44 6.99 3.74 12.40
N GLY A 45 8.26 4.16 12.41
CA GLY A 45 9.06 4.40 11.21
C GLY A 45 9.22 3.16 10.33
N PRO A 46 9.77 2.05 10.86
CA PRO A 46 9.84 0.77 10.13
C PRO A 46 8.49 0.27 9.60
N VAL A 47 7.41 0.40 10.37
CA VAL A 47 6.06 -0.01 9.93
C VAL A 47 5.60 0.79 8.71
N LEU A 48 5.86 2.10 8.68
CA LEU A 48 5.55 2.94 7.52
C LEU A 48 6.34 2.52 6.29
N ILE A 49 7.65 2.28 6.44
CA ILE A 49 8.52 1.85 5.34
C ILE A 49 8.03 0.51 4.76
N VAL A 50 7.80 -0.48 5.62
CA VAL A 50 7.34 -1.81 5.18
C VAL A 50 5.94 -1.74 4.57
N GLY A 51 5.03 -0.96 5.15
CA GLY A 51 3.68 -0.79 4.60
C GLY A 51 3.68 -0.16 3.21
N VAL A 52 4.48 0.89 3.00
CA VAL A 52 4.62 1.51 1.67
C VAL A 52 5.31 0.56 0.69
N LEU A 53 6.43 -0.07 1.06
CA LEU A 53 7.12 -1.01 0.19
C LEU A 53 6.25 -2.18 -0.24
N THR A 54 5.48 -2.75 0.68
CA THR A 54 4.55 -3.85 0.36
C THR A 54 3.44 -3.39 -0.59
N SER A 55 2.90 -2.19 -0.41
CA SER A 55 1.90 -1.62 -1.33
C SER A 55 2.45 -1.39 -2.75
N LEU A 56 3.70 -0.93 -2.86
CA LEU A 56 4.38 -0.73 -4.13
C LEU A 56 4.69 -2.06 -4.80
N VAL A 57 5.25 -3.02 -4.06
CA VAL A 57 5.55 -4.36 -4.57
C VAL A 57 4.28 -5.07 -5.04
N ALA A 58 3.18 -4.97 -4.28
CA ALA A 58 1.89 -5.53 -4.66
C ALA A 58 1.38 -4.95 -5.99
N THR A 59 1.51 -3.63 -6.16
CA THR A 59 1.07 -2.93 -7.38
C THR A 59 1.96 -3.28 -8.58
N LEU A 60 3.28 -3.20 -8.41
CA LEU A 60 4.24 -3.54 -9.48
C LEU A 60 4.15 -5.01 -9.88
N SER A 61 3.94 -5.92 -8.92
CA SER A 61 3.72 -7.33 -9.23
C SER A 61 2.44 -7.51 -10.03
N ARG A 62 1.36 -6.81 -9.66
CA ARG A 62 0.11 -6.87 -10.42
C ARG A 62 0.28 -6.35 -11.84
N GLU A 63 1.03 -5.29 -12.04
CA GLU A 63 1.32 -4.74 -13.38
C GLU A 63 2.24 -5.65 -14.20
N ALA A 64 3.29 -6.19 -13.59
CA ALA A 64 4.27 -7.04 -14.26
C ALA A 64 3.71 -8.42 -14.65
N PHE A 65 2.84 -8.99 -13.81
CA PHE A 65 2.25 -10.32 -14.01
C PHE A 65 0.79 -10.28 -14.49
N SER A 66 0.23 -9.09 -14.79
CA SER A 66 -1.09 -9.01 -15.42
C SER A 66 -1.05 -9.77 -16.76
N PRO A 67 -1.85 -10.85 -16.92
CA PRO A 67 -1.73 -11.82 -18.02
C PRO A 67 -2.20 -11.30 -19.38
N ASP A 68 -2.19 -9.98 -19.58
CA ASP A 68 -2.81 -9.28 -20.70
C ASP A 68 -1.80 -8.53 -21.58
N ARG A 69 -0.64 -9.15 -21.82
CA ARG A 69 0.25 -8.79 -22.94
C ARG A 69 0.02 -9.72 -24.12
#